data_AF-A0A7X6XSM1-F1
#
_entry.id   AF-A0A7X6XSM1-F1
#
_cell.length_a   1.000
_cell.length_b   1.000
_cell.length_c   1.000
_cell.angle_alpha   90.00
_cell.angle_beta   90.00
_cell.angle_gamma   90.00
#
_symmetry.space_group_name_H-M   'P 1'
#
loop_
_entity.id
_entity.type
_entity.pdbx_description
1 polymer ?
#
loop_
_entity_poly.entity_id
_entity_poly.type
_entity_poly.pdbx_seq_one_letter_code
_entity_poly.pdbx_strand_id
1 'polypeptide(L)'
;TPAGLVDVSVQVENGVAKSVTFENIPSFLYESEVTVSVPGLGKIKMDIAYGGNFYALVDASSIGLELLPENADKIVSLGKLIRKAVNSLLDVRHPEKTFIKGLTHVEFYGPPTHPEAHVKNAVVIPPGSIDRSPCGTGTSAKLATLYAKGEVKKGERFVHESLIGTIFRARVVEESQVGGIPAVIPEVCGSAYVTGFHNFVLDPEDPLKEGYLLGVKKDE
;
A
#
# COMPACT_ATOMS: atom_id res chain seq x y z
N THR A 1 3.02 -13.83 -9.48
CA THR A 1 3.91 -12.81 -8.92
C THR A 1 4.83 -13.45 -7.88
N PRO A 2 5.90 -12.80 -7.39
CA PRO A 2 6.72 -13.36 -6.29
C PRO A 2 5.92 -13.65 -5.00
N ALA A 3 4.77 -12.97 -4.81
CA ALA A 3 3.88 -13.19 -3.67
C ALA A 3 2.89 -14.35 -3.85
N GLY A 4 2.63 -14.80 -5.09
CA GLY A 4 1.68 -15.87 -5.41
C GLY A 4 1.00 -15.72 -6.77
N LEU A 5 0.05 -16.61 -7.08
CA LEU A 5 -0.85 -16.46 -8.23
C LEU A 5 -1.84 -15.31 -8.00
N VAL A 6 -2.23 -14.64 -9.08
CA VAL A 6 -3.16 -13.50 -9.08
C VAL A 6 -4.03 -13.66 -10.31
N ASP A 7 -5.32 -13.91 -10.10
CA ASP A 7 -6.30 -13.99 -11.18
C ASP A 7 -6.73 -12.59 -11.61
N VAL A 8 -6.91 -12.40 -12.91
CA VAL A 8 -7.16 -11.08 -13.51
C VAL A 8 -8.31 -11.16 -14.50
N SER A 9 -9.25 -10.22 -14.37
CA SER A 9 -10.35 -9.98 -15.30
C SER A 9 -10.21 -8.59 -15.93
N VAL A 10 -10.38 -8.50 -17.25
CA VAL A 10 -10.25 -7.24 -18.00
C VAL A 10 -11.58 -6.90 -18.66
N GLN A 11 -12.11 -5.72 -18.37
CA GLN A 11 -13.27 -5.17 -19.07
C GLN A 11 -12.80 -4.55 -20.38
N VAL A 12 -13.23 -5.10 -21.51
CA VAL A 12 -12.89 -4.60 -22.85
C VAL A 12 -14.12 -4.03 -23.53
N GLU A 13 -14.02 -2.79 -23.99
CA GLU A 13 -15.05 -2.11 -24.75
C GLU A 13 -14.44 -1.56 -26.04
N ASN A 14 -15.02 -1.92 -27.19
CA ASN A 14 -14.56 -1.49 -28.51
C ASN A 14 -13.05 -1.75 -28.74
N GLY A 15 -12.55 -2.91 -28.28
CA GLY A 15 -11.14 -3.28 -28.40
C GLY A 15 -10.21 -2.56 -27.42
N VAL A 16 -10.73 -1.76 -26.49
CA VAL A 16 -9.95 -1.02 -25.48
C VAL A 16 -10.21 -1.61 -24.10
N ALA A 17 -9.14 -1.97 -23.38
CA ALA A 17 -9.22 -2.33 -21.96
C ALA A 17 -9.57 -1.10 -21.12
N LYS A 18 -10.76 -1.09 -20.51
CA LYS A 18 -11.27 0.02 -19.69
C LYS A 18 -10.88 -0.09 -18.24
N SER A 19 -10.94 -1.31 -17.70
CA SER A 19 -10.59 -1.61 -16.32
C SER A 19 -9.96 -2.99 -16.23
N VAL A 20 -9.13 -3.16 -15.21
CA VAL A 20 -8.50 -4.41 -14.84
C VAL A 20 -8.83 -4.66 -13.38
N THR A 21 -9.33 -5.85 -13.12
CA THR A 21 -9.69 -6.33 -11.79
C THR A 21 -8.83 -7.53 -11.46
N PHE A 22 -8.24 -7.57 -10.29
CA PHE A 22 -7.48 -8.73 -9.85
C PHE A 22 -7.90 -9.17 -8.44
N GLU A 23 -7.89 -10.48 -8.22
CA GLU A 23 -8.00 -11.07 -6.89
C GLU A 23 -6.59 -11.22 -6.32
N ASN A 24 -6.33 -10.52 -5.22
CA ASN A 24 -5.03 -10.53 -4.60
C ASN A 24 -4.84 -11.78 -3.73
N ILE A 25 -3.61 -11.99 -3.29
CA ILE A 25 -3.28 -13.05 -2.33
C ILE A 25 -3.97 -12.81 -0.96
N PRO A 26 -4.07 -13.84 -0.10
CA PRO A 26 -4.63 -13.71 1.24
C PRO A 26 -4.02 -12.54 2.02
N SER A 27 -4.90 -11.62 2.42
CA SER A 27 -4.57 -10.38 3.11
C SER A 27 -5.15 -10.41 4.52
N PHE A 28 -4.42 -9.92 5.51
CA PHE A 28 -4.81 -10.07 6.92
C PHE A 28 -4.34 -8.89 7.77
N LEU A 29 -5.09 -8.63 8.85
CA LEU A 29 -4.64 -7.79 9.96
C LEU A 29 -3.66 -8.62 10.79
N TYR A 30 -2.40 -8.18 10.86
CA TYR A 30 -1.35 -8.89 11.58
C TYR A 30 -1.37 -8.55 13.06
N GLU A 31 -1.40 -7.26 13.39
CA GLU A 31 -1.47 -6.78 14.76
C GLU A 31 -2.24 -5.46 14.79
N SER A 32 -3.23 -5.36 15.68
CA SER A 32 -4.06 -4.15 15.79
C SER A 32 -3.59 -3.26 16.93
N GLU A 33 -3.81 -1.96 16.80
CA GLU A 33 -3.67 -1.00 17.90
C GLU A 33 -2.25 -0.89 18.49
N VAL A 34 -1.24 -1.22 17.68
CA VAL A 34 0.18 -1.17 18.02
C VAL A 34 0.59 0.26 18.32
N THR A 35 1.27 0.48 19.45
CA THR A 35 1.79 1.80 19.83
C THR A 35 3.31 1.81 19.73
N VAL A 36 3.84 2.71 18.91
CA VAL A 36 5.29 2.86 18.69
C VAL A 36 5.74 4.28 19.03
N SER A 37 6.84 4.41 19.76
CA SER A 37 7.52 5.69 19.98
C SER A 37 8.35 6.05 18.74
N VAL A 38 7.96 7.11 18.04
CA VAL A 38 8.63 7.59 16.84
C VAL A 38 9.32 8.92 17.14
N PRO A 39 10.63 9.07 16.85
CA PRO A 39 11.34 10.33 17.03
C PRO A 39 10.62 11.50 16.35
N GLY A 40 10.36 12.57 17.12
CA GLY A 40 9.66 13.77 16.64
C GLY A 40 8.12 13.69 16.64
N LEU A 41 7.52 12.50 16.71
CA LEU A 41 6.06 12.32 16.81
C LEU A 41 5.58 11.85 18.19
N GLY A 42 6.47 11.31 19.02
CA GLY A 42 6.09 10.70 20.30
C GLY A 42 5.46 9.32 20.09
N LYS A 43 4.50 8.94 20.94
CA LYS A 43 3.80 7.66 20.82
C LYS A 43 2.67 7.78 19.82
N ILE A 44 2.71 6.97 18.77
CA ILE A 44 1.67 6.91 17.75
C ILE A 44 1.04 5.51 17.70
N LYS A 45 -0.26 5.46 17.42
CA LYS A 45 -1.02 4.22 17.28
C LYS A 45 -1.16 3.85 15.80
N MET A 46 -1.04 2.58 15.47
CA MET A 46 -1.16 2.07 14.11
C MET A 46 -1.66 0.63 14.11
N ASP A 47 -2.17 0.17 12.97
CA ASP A 47 -2.34 -1.26 12.72
C ASP A 47 -1.21 -1.75 11.81
N ILE A 48 -0.78 -3.00 12.01
CA ILE A 48 0.13 -3.70 11.11
C ILE A 48 -0.69 -4.70 10.31
N ALA A 49 -0.65 -4.59 8.98
CA ALA A 49 -1.44 -5.45 8.10
C ALA A 49 -0.64 -5.92 6.89
N TYR A 50 -1.06 -7.05 6.31
CA TYR A 50 -0.45 -7.64 5.14
C TYR A 50 -1.44 -7.67 3.97
N GLY A 51 -0.99 -7.22 2.80
CA GLY A 51 -1.78 -7.24 1.56
C GLY A 51 -0.95 -7.62 0.33
N GLY A 52 0.11 -8.41 0.51
CA GLY A 52 1.19 -8.63 -0.45
C GLY A 52 2.53 -8.08 0.04
N ASN A 53 2.47 -6.95 0.75
CA ASN A 53 3.54 -6.36 1.54
C ASN A 53 3.02 -6.07 2.96
N PHE A 54 3.92 -5.86 3.92
CA PHE A 54 3.57 -5.37 5.25
C PHE A 54 3.46 -3.84 5.28
N TYR A 55 2.37 -3.38 5.87
CA TYR A 55 2.00 -1.97 6.01
C TYR A 55 1.85 -1.59 7.48
N ALA A 56 2.30 -0.39 7.82
CA ALA A 56 1.81 0.33 9.00
C ALA A 56 0.69 1.26 8.54
N LEU A 57 -0.53 1.02 9.04
CA LEU A 57 -1.71 1.83 8.75
C LEU A 57 -1.87 2.87 9.84
N VAL A 58 -1.68 4.15 9.48
CA VAL A 58 -1.66 5.27 10.42
C VAL A 58 -2.78 6.25 10.06
N ASP A 59 -3.64 6.55 11.02
CA ASP A 59 -4.61 7.64 10.86
C ASP A 59 -3.86 8.97 10.83
N ALA A 60 -3.90 9.65 9.69
CA ALA A 60 -3.20 10.91 9.47
C ALA A 60 -3.67 12.00 10.45
N SER A 61 -4.96 11.99 10.82
CA SER A 61 -5.53 12.97 11.75
C SER A 61 -4.97 12.80 13.17
N SER A 62 -4.67 11.56 13.58
CA SER A 62 -4.11 11.24 14.91
C SER A 62 -2.71 11.82 15.14
N ILE A 63 -2.00 12.20 14.07
CA ILE A 63 -0.67 12.81 14.11
C ILE A 63 -0.64 14.24 13.53
N GLY A 64 -1.81 14.86 13.30
CA GLY A 64 -1.91 16.21 12.74
C GLY A 64 -1.34 16.32 11.32
N LEU A 65 -1.47 15.28 10.51
CA LEU A 65 -1.03 15.24 9.12
C LEU A 65 -2.22 15.38 8.18
N GLU A 66 -2.18 16.37 7.29
CA GLU A 66 -3.15 16.53 6.21
C GLU A 66 -2.66 15.81 4.94
N LEU A 67 -3.53 15.02 4.32
CA LEU A 67 -3.24 14.26 3.10
C LEU A 67 -3.46 15.14 1.86
N LEU A 68 -2.51 16.05 1.65
CA LEU A 68 -2.46 16.97 0.52
C LEU A 68 -1.18 16.73 -0.32
N PRO A 69 -1.24 16.83 -1.65
CA PRO A 69 -0.05 16.70 -2.51
C PRO A 69 1.10 17.63 -2.11
N GLU A 70 0.79 18.84 -1.62
CA GLU A 70 1.74 19.84 -1.14
C GLU A 70 2.54 19.36 0.08
N ASN A 71 2.00 18.39 0.84
CA ASN A 71 2.64 17.79 2.00
C ASN A 71 3.49 16.55 1.64
N ALA A 72 3.72 16.25 0.36
CA ALA A 72 4.41 15.03 -0.08
C ALA A 72 5.75 14.78 0.64
N ASP A 73 6.61 15.79 0.74
CA ASP A 73 7.93 15.64 1.41
C ASP A 73 7.79 15.34 2.90
N LYS A 74 6.82 15.97 3.57
CA LYS A 74 6.48 15.70 4.97
C LYS A 74 5.96 14.27 5.13
N ILE A 75 5.04 13.84 4.26
CA ILE A 75 4.48 12.48 4.26
C ILE A 75 5.61 11.45 4.11
N VAL A 76 6.50 11.63 3.12
CA VAL A 76 7.65 10.72 2.90
C VAL A 76 8.57 10.70 4.12
N SER A 77 8.89 11.86 4.69
CA SER A 77 9.78 11.97 5.85
C SER A 77 9.22 11.24 7.06
N LEU A 78 7.92 11.43 7.36
CA LEU A 78 7.24 10.74 8.45
C LEU A 78 7.16 9.23 8.18
N GLY A 79 6.83 8.81 6.96
CA GLY A 79 6.78 7.39 6.59
C GLY A 79 8.13 6.69 6.80
N LYS A 80 9.24 7.36 6.47
CA LYS A 80 10.60 6.83 6.74
C LYS A 80 10.87 6.67 8.24
N LEU A 81 10.52 7.68 9.06
CA LEU A 81 10.72 7.64 10.50
C LEU A 81 9.91 6.52 11.15
N ILE A 82 8.63 6.39 10.77
CA ILE A 82 7.73 5.34 11.27
C ILE A 82 8.25 3.96 10.87
N ARG A 83 8.60 3.76 9.60
CA ARG A 83 9.15 2.48 9.12
C ARG A 83 10.41 2.08 9.88
N LYS A 84 11.34 3.02 10.11
CA LYS A 84 12.56 2.76 10.88
C LYS A 84 12.24 2.39 12.33
N ALA A 85 11.35 3.14 12.98
CA ALA A 85 10.94 2.87 14.36
C ALA A 85 10.27 1.49 14.51
N VAL A 86 9.32 1.16 13.64
CA VAL A 86 8.62 -0.13 13.65
C VAL A 86 9.60 -1.29 13.48
N ASN A 87 10.46 -1.25 12.45
CA ASN A 87 11.43 -2.31 12.20
C ASN A 87 12.51 -2.45 13.28
N SER A 88 12.76 -1.40 14.07
CA SER A 88 13.69 -1.46 15.19
C SER A 88 13.10 -2.09 16.46
N LEU A 89 11.77 -2.14 16.56
CA LEU A 89 11.06 -2.55 17.77
C LEU A 89 10.27 -3.85 17.59
N LEU A 90 9.82 -4.14 16.37
CA LEU A 90 8.96 -5.27 16.05
C LEU A 90 9.61 -6.20 15.03
N ASP A 91 9.50 -7.50 15.29
CA ASP A 91 9.91 -8.56 14.36
C ASP A 91 8.71 -9.00 13.52
N VAL A 92 8.35 -8.20 12.52
CA VAL A 92 7.21 -8.46 11.63
C VAL A 92 7.59 -9.56 10.63
N ARG A 93 6.87 -10.67 10.61
CA ARG A 93 7.14 -11.81 9.72
C ARG A 93 5.86 -12.43 9.18
N HIS A 94 5.90 -12.87 7.93
CA HIS A 94 4.78 -13.62 7.37
C HIS A 94 4.74 -15.03 7.97
N PRO A 95 3.57 -15.50 8.49
CA PRO A 95 3.47 -16.77 9.21
C PRO A 95 3.95 -18.00 8.42
N GLU A 96 3.67 -18.03 7.12
CA GLU A 96 3.98 -19.18 6.26
C GLU A 96 5.17 -18.95 5.30
N LYS A 97 5.61 -17.70 5.12
CA LYS A 97 6.58 -17.30 4.10
C LYS A 97 7.72 -16.54 4.77
N THR A 98 8.62 -17.27 5.40
CA THR A 98 9.68 -16.71 6.25
C THR A 98 10.64 -15.73 5.55
N PHE A 99 10.70 -15.76 4.21
CA PHE A 99 11.46 -14.78 3.42
C PHE A 99 10.80 -13.38 3.39
N ILE A 100 9.51 -13.28 3.70
CA ILE A 100 8.76 -12.03 3.81
C ILE A 100 8.84 -11.56 5.27
N LYS A 101 9.68 -10.55 5.50
CA LYS A 101 9.97 -9.99 6.83
C LYS A 101 10.13 -8.48 6.77
N GLY A 102 9.83 -7.84 7.89
CA GLY A 102 9.93 -6.39 8.08
C GLY A 102 8.77 -5.63 7.44
N LEU A 103 8.52 -4.45 8.01
CA LEU A 103 7.63 -3.45 7.48
C LEU A 103 8.28 -2.77 6.29
N THR A 104 7.61 -2.79 5.13
CA THR A 104 8.12 -2.15 3.92
C THR A 104 7.42 -0.84 3.62
N HIS A 105 6.11 -0.75 3.86
CA HIS A 105 5.27 0.37 3.47
C HIS A 105 4.64 1.05 4.69
N VAL A 106 4.38 2.35 4.58
CA VAL A 106 3.57 3.10 5.54
C VAL A 106 2.41 3.72 4.78
N GLU A 107 1.19 3.43 5.20
CA GLU A 107 -0.02 4.00 4.64
C GLU A 107 -0.61 4.99 5.65
N PHE A 108 -0.59 6.27 5.29
CA PHE A 108 -1.35 7.28 6.00
C PHE A 108 -2.75 7.34 5.39
N TYR A 109 -3.79 7.22 6.22
CA TYR A 109 -5.18 7.29 5.76
C TYR A 109 -5.95 8.38 6.48
N GLY A 110 -7.02 8.86 5.85
CA GLY A 110 -7.87 9.91 6.40
C GLY A 110 -9.17 10.08 5.62
N PRO A 111 -9.95 11.12 5.94
CA PRO A 111 -11.20 11.39 5.25
C PRO A 111 -10.96 11.62 3.74
N PRO A 112 -11.84 11.08 2.88
CA PRO A 112 -11.74 11.25 1.43
C PRO A 112 -12.07 12.68 1.00
N THR A 113 -11.60 13.06 -0.19
CA THR A 113 -12.04 14.27 -0.90
C THR A 113 -12.99 13.96 -2.06
N HIS A 114 -12.89 12.76 -2.64
CA HIS A 114 -13.80 12.33 -3.69
C HIS A 114 -15.15 11.87 -3.10
N PRO A 115 -16.31 12.29 -3.64
CA PRO A 115 -17.63 12.02 -3.06
C PRO A 115 -18.01 10.52 -3.02
N GLU A 116 -17.46 9.72 -3.93
CA GLU A 116 -17.66 8.25 -3.91
C GLU A 116 -16.62 7.49 -3.06
N ALA A 117 -15.57 8.15 -2.59
CA ALA A 117 -14.51 7.47 -1.85
C ALA A 117 -14.91 7.28 -0.38
N HIS A 118 -14.45 6.18 0.20
CA HIS A 118 -14.66 5.88 1.62
C HIS A 118 -13.46 6.35 2.46
N VAL A 119 -12.27 6.26 1.89
CA VAL A 119 -11.00 6.62 2.53
C VAL A 119 -10.08 7.24 1.48
N LYS A 120 -9.28 8.24 1.88
CA LYS A 120 -8.10 8.68 1.13
C LYS A 120 -6.83 8.16 1.81
N ASN A 121 -5.83 7.77 1.02
CA ASN A 121 -4.53 7.40 1.52
C ASN A 121 -3.35 8.08 0.80
N ALA A 122 -2.19 8.00 1.46
CA ALA A 122 -0.89 8.21 0.88
C ALA A 122 0.05 7.10 1.35
N VAL A 123 0.53 6.27 0.41
CA VAL A 123 1.44 5.18 0.71
C VAL A 123 2.87 5.62 0.43
N VAL A 124 3.72 5.57 1.47
CA VAL A 124 5.16 5.78 1.35
C VAL A 124 5.84 4.46 1.03
N ILE A 125 6.49 4.42 -0.14
CA ILE A 125 7.22 3.25 -0.65
C ILE A 125 8.74 3.46 -0.52
N PRO A 126 9.53 2.43 -0.18
CA PRO A 126 10.99 2.51 -0.19
C PRO A 126 11.54 2.83 -1.59
N PRO A 127 12.67 3.57 -1.72
CA PRO A 127 13.48 4.17 -0.66
C PRO A 127 12.92 5.50 -0.11
N GLY A 128 11.74 5.96 -0.56
CA GLY A 128 11.13 7.21 -0.12
C GLY A 128 10.41 7.95 -1.22
N SER A 129 9.36 7.36 -1.78
CA SER A 129 8.44 8.06 -2.68
C SER A 129 7.00 7.75 -2.28
N ILE A 130 6.05 8.47 -2.86
CA ILE A 130 4.62 8.23 -2.64
C ILE A 130 4.05 7.47 -3.83
N ASP A 131 3.21 6.46 -3.57
CA ASP A 131 2.41 5.84 -4.61
C ASP A 131 1.35 6.84 -5.10
N ARG A 132 1.30 7.07 -6.42
CA ARG A 132 0.33 8.01 -7.03
C ARG A 132 -1.03 7.34 -7.20
N SER A 133 -1.08 6.02 -7.20
CA SER A 133 -2.31 5.25 -7.11
C SER A 133 -2.74 5.09 -5.65
N PRO A 134 -3.96 4.61 -5.37
CA PRO A 134 -4.38 4.25 -4.01
C PRO A 134 -3.62 3.03 -3.44
N CYS A 135 -2.66 2.48 -4.18
CA CYS A 135 -1.86 1.30 -3.88
C CYS A 135 -2.71 0.02 -3.78
N GLY A 136 -2.58 -0.91 -4.73
CA GLY A 136 -3.40 -2.13 -4.76
C GLY A 136 -3.19 -3.05 -3.54
N THR A 137 -1.92 -3.26 -3.17
CA THR A 137 -1.56 -4.03 -1.97
C THR A 137 -1.87 -3.29 -0.67
N GLY A 138 -1.79 -1.95 -0.66
CA GLY A 138 -2.22 -1.12 0.49
C GLY A 138 -3.74 -1.17 0.69
N THR A 139 -4.50 -1.02 -0.40
CA THR A 139 -5.96 -1.20 -0.43
C THR A 139 -6.36 -2.58 0.09
N SER A 140 -5.62 -3.63 -0.29
CA SER A 140 -5.85 -5.00 0.20
C SER A 140 -5.62 -5.12 1.72
N ALA A 141 -4.52 -4.55 2.23
CA ALA A 141 -4.20 -4.54 3.66
C ALA A 141 -5.20 -3.71 4.49
N LYS A 142 -5.62 -2.55 3.95
CA LYS A 142 -6.65 -1.70 4.55
C LYS A 142 -7.99 -2.42 4.63
N LEU A 143 -8.39 -3.06 3.54
CA LEU A 143 -9.66 -3.79 3.48
C LEU A 143 -9.68 -4.99 4.44
N ALA A 144 -8.58 -5.74 4.55
CA ALA A 144 -8.43 -6.81 5.53
C ALA A 144 -8.55 -6.30 6.97
N THR A 145 -7.96 -5.13 7.26
CA THR A 145 -8.08 -4.46 8.56
C THR A 145 -9.53 -4.06 8.87
N LEU A 146 -10.20 -3.40 7.92
CA LEU A 146 -11.60 -2.99 8.08
C LEU A 146 -12.53 -4.20 8.26
N TYR A 147 -12.30 -5.27 7.51
CA TYR A 147 -13.05 -6.52 7.63
C TYR A 147 -12.87 -7.16 9.01
N ALA A 148 -11.62 -7.30 9.48
CA ALA A 148 -11.31 -7.86 10.79
C ALA A 148 -11.92 -7.06 11.95
N LYS A 149 -12.13 -5.75 11.77
CA LYS A 149 -12.80 -4.87 12.72
C LYS A 149 -14.33 -4.81 12.56
N GLY A 150 -14.89 -5.51 11.57
CA GLY A 150 -16.33 -5.52 11.29
C GLY A 150 -16.86 -4.23 10.65
N GLU A 151 -15.98 -3.38 10.12
CA GLU A 151 -16.31 -2.10 9.49
C GLU A 151 -16.74 -2.25 8.03
N VAL A 152 -16.38 -3.35 7.37
CA VAL A 152 -16.77 -3.71 5.99
C VAL A 152 -17.18 -5.17 5.94
N LYS A 153 -18.23 -5.50 5.17
CA LYS A 153 -18.72 -6.87 5.00
C LYS A 153 -18.21 -7.52 3.70
N LYS A 154 -18.32 -8.84 3.63
CA LYS A 154 -18.02 -9.61 2.40
C LYS A 154 -18.93 -9.14 1.27
N GLY A 155 -18.35 -8.91 0.09
CA GLY A 155 -19.03 -8.40 -1.10
C GLY A 155 -19.35 -6.90 -1.07
N GLU A 156 -19.13 -6.20 0.03
CA GLU A 156 -19.39 -4.77 0.15
C GLU A 156 -18.37 -3.96 -0.66
N ARG A 157 -18.87 -2.96 -1.39
CA ARG A 157 -18.03 -2.09 -2.22
C ARG A 157 -17.25 -1.12 -1.34
N PHE A 158 -15.93 -1.17 -1.46
CA PHE A 158 -14.99 -0.18 -0.93
C PHE A 158 -14.39 0.65 -2.06
N VAL A 159 -14.14 1.94 -1.80
CA VAL A 159 -13.58 2.87 -2.79
C VAL A 159 -12.45 3.63 -2.11
N HIS A 160 -11.24 3.48 -2.64
CA HIS A 160 -10.02 4.02 -2.06
C HIS A 160 -9.45 5.11 -2.95
N GLU A 161 -9.18 6.27 -2.37
CA GLU A 161 -8.66 7.45 -3.05
C GLU A 161 -7.17 7.64 -2.76
N SER A 162 -6.38 7.94 -3.78
CA SER A 162 -4.98 8.30 -3.64
C SER A 162 -4.79 9.75 -3.19
N LEU A 163 -3.55 10.10 -2.83
CA LEU A 163 -3.17 11.49 -2.51
C LEU A 163 -3.54 12.49 -3.61
N ILE A 164 -3.49 12.06 -4.88
CA ILE A 164 -3.78 12.89 -6.07
C ILE A 164 -5.18 12.66 -6.66
N GLY A 165 -6.09 12.00 -5.93
CA GLY A 165 -7.50 11.86 -6.33
C GLY A 165 -7.83 10.72 -7.31
N THR A 166 -6.85 9.89 -7.70
CA THR A 166 -7.14 8.64 -8.44
C THR A 166 -7.86 7.62 -7.55
N ILE A 167 -8.60 6.69 -8.15
CA ILE A 167 -9.54 5.80 -7.45
C ILE A 167 -9.29 4.33 -7.80
N PHE A 168 -9.34 3.48 -6.77
CA PHE A 168 -9.54 2.04 -6.88
C PHE A 168 -10.86 1.63 -6.23
N ARG A 169 -11.49 0.61 -6.81
CA ARG A 169 -12.68 -0.04 -6.26
C ARG A 169 -12.28 -1.43 -5.79
N ALA A 170 -12.69 -1.80 -4.60
CA ALA A 170 -12.30 -3.08 -4.01
C ALA A 170 -13.46 -3.69 -3.22
N ARG A 171 -13.36 -5.00 -2.95
CA ARG A 171 -14.27 -5.72 -2.06
C ARG A 171 -13.61 -6.99 -1.53
N VAL A 172 -14.10 -7.50 -0.41
CA VAL A 172 -13.74 -8.84 0.07
C VAL A 172 -14.55 -9.87 -0.70
N VAL A 173 -13.91 -10.76 -1.46
CA VAL A 173 -14.60 -11.80 -2.24
C VAL A 173 -14.64 -13.13 -1.53
N GLU A 174 -13.67 -13.43 -0.66
CA GLU A 174 -13.60 -14.66 0.10
C GLU A 174 -12.94 -14.46 1.48
N GLU A 175 -13.27 -15.34 2.42
CA GLU A 175 -12.58 -15.47 3.70
C GLU A 175 -11.52 -16.56 3.57
N SER A 176 -10.41 -16.42 4.28
CA SER A 176 -9.29 -17.36 4.23
C SER A 176 -8.55 -17.37 5.56
N GLN A 177 -7.43 -18.08 5.63
CA GLN A 177 -6.56 -18.12 6.80
C GLN A 177 -5.10 -18.24 6.35
N VAL A 178 -4.19 -17.58 7.07
CA VAL A 178 -2.73 -17.65 6.84
C VAL A 178 -2.04 -17.94 8.16
N GLY A 179 -1.46 -19.14 8.30
CA GLY A 179 -0.74 -19.55 9.51
C GLY A 179 -1.56 -19.38 10.80
N GLY A 180 -2.86 -19.64 10.75
CA GLY A 180 -3.77 -19.45 11.88
C GLY A 180 -4.45 -18.08 11.95
N ILE A 181 -3.95 -17.05 11.24
CA ILE A 181 -4.52 -15.70 11.25
C ILE A 181 -5.69 -15.60 10.28
N PRO A 182 -6.88 -15.13 10.70
CA PRO A 182 -7.99 -14.84 9.80
C PRO A 182 -7.56 -13.87 8.69
N ALA A 183 -7.86 -14.24 7.45
CA ALA A 183 -7.49 -13.50 6.26
C ALA A 183 -8.70 -13.35 5.33
N VAL A 184 -8.54 -12.50 4.32
CA VAL A 184 -9.51 -12.31 3.24
C VAL A 184 -8.82 -12.38 1.89
N ILE A 185 -9.56 -12.73 0.85
CA ILE A 185 -9.17 -12.53 -0.54
C ILE A 185 -9.80 -11.21 -0.99
N PRO A 186 -9.00 -10.14 -1.17
CA PRO A 186 -9.50 -8.87 -1.68
C PRO A 186 -9.43 -8.84 -3.20
N GLU A 187 -10.49 -8.34 -3.81
CA GLU A 187 -10.52 -7.97 -5.22
C GLU A 187 -10.25 -6.47 -5.34
N VAL A 188 -9.37 -6.05 -6.26
CA VAL A 188 -9.07 -4.63 -6.54
C VAL A 188 -9.20 -4.35 -8.03
N CYS A 189 -9.90 -3.29 -8.36
CA CYS A 189 -10.21 -2.83 -9.71
C CYS A 189 -9.69 -1.41 -9.94
N GLY A 190 -9.01 -1.21 -11.07
CA GLY A 190 -8.49 0.07 -11.52
C GLY A 190 -8.36 0.16 -13.04
N SER A 191 -7.75 1.23 -13.53
CA SER A 191 -7.51 1.46 -14.95
C SER A 191 -6.05 1.85 -15.20
N ALA A 192 -5.56 1.56 -16.40
CA ALA A 192 -4.23 1.94 -16.86
C ALA A 192 -4.30 2.49 -18.28
N TYR A 193 -3.33 3.34 -18.63
CA TYR A 193 -3.30 4.04 -19.91
C TYR A 193 -1.90 3.90 -20.53
N VAL A 194 -1.85 3.64 -21.83
CA VAL A 194 -0.58 3.63 -22.58
C VAL A 194 -0.06 5.06 -22.65
N THR A 195 1.14 5.31 -22.14
CA THR A 195 1.77 6.64 -22.12
C THR A 195 2.86 6.81 -23.19
N GLY A 196 3.34 5.71 -23.75
CA GLY A 196 4.37 5.73 -24.79
C GLY A 196 4.92 4.35 -25.10
N PHE A 197 5.72 4.28 -26.16
CA PHE A 197 6.55 3.13 -26.51
C PHE A 197 8.00 3.59 -26.51
N HIS A 198 8.86 2.89 -25.76
CA HIS A 198 10.25 3.31 -25.55
C HIS A 198 11.20 2.21 -26.01
N ASN A 199 12.29 2.59 -26.67
CA ASN A 199 13.45 1.74 -26.93
C ASN A 199 14.63 2.30 -26.14
N PHE A 200 14.93 1.69 -24.99
CA PHE A 200 16.13 2.03 -24.21
C PHE A 200 17.33 1.28 -24.79
N VAL A 201 18.42 2.00 -25.06
CA VAL A 201 19.65 1.46 -25.63
C VAL A 201 20.79 1.72 -24.66
N LEU A 202 21.63 0.72 -24.44
CA LEU A 202 22.77 0.82 -23.56
C LEU A 202 24.07 0.67 -24.35
N ASP A 203 24.82 1.76 -24.47
CA ASP A 203 26.14 1.73 -25.09
C ASP A 203 27.15 1.08 -24.12
N PRO A 204 27.91 0.05 -24.54
CA PRO A 204 28.96 -0.53 -23.71
C PRO A 204 30.02 0.47 -23.20
N GLU A 205 30.24 1.57 -23.93
CA GLU A 205 31.20 2.63 -23.60
C GLU A 205 30.60 3.77 -22.77
N ASP A 206 29.28 3.81 -22.54
CA ASP A 206 28.65 4.83 -21.69
C ASP A 206 29.16 4.71 -20.24
N PRO A 207 29.84 5.73 -19.69
CA PRO A 207 30.36 5.69 -18.33
C PRO A 207 29.26 5.66 -17.25
N LEU A 208 28.01 5.95 -17.60
CA LEU A 208 26.85 6.00 -16.72
C LEU A 208 25.79 4.95 -17.08
N LYS A 209 26.17 3.89 -17.79
CA LYS A 209 25.28 2.80 -18.23
C LYS A 209 24.50 2.09 -17.12
N GLU A 210 24.96 2.15 -15.87
CA GLU A 210 24.22 1.58 -14.72
C GLU A 210 23.26 2.61 -14.07
N GLY A 211 23.18 3.81 -14.63
CA GLY A 211 22.52 4.95 -14.02
C GLY A 211 23.27 5.51 -12.82
N TYR A 212 22.69 6.52 -12.19
CA TYR A 212 23.21 7.13 -10.97
C TYR A 212 22.05 7.69 -10.15
N LEU A 213 22.29 7.86 -8.85
CA LEU A 213 21.34 8.47 -7.92
C LEU A 213 22.08 9.45 -7.03
N LEU A 214 21.63 10.70 -7.01
CA LEU A 214 22.20 11.78 -6.19
C LEU A 214 21.21 12.15 -5.09
N GLY A 215 21.71 12.49 -3.90
CA GLY A 215 20.89 13.03 -2.80
C GLY A 215 20.03 12.01 -2.03
N VAL A 216 20.00 10.74 -2.44
CA VAL A 216 19.44 9.65 -1.63
C VAL A 216 20.60 8.92 -0.97
N LYS A 217 20.73 9.01 0.35
CA LYS A 217 21.59 8.08 1.06
C LYS A 217 21.02 6.67 0.87
N LYS A 218 21.83 5.77 0.34
CA LYS A 218 21.63 4.31 0.41
C LYS A 218 21.83 3.91 1.88
N ASP A 219 20.94 4.32 2.77
CA ASP A 219 21.03 3.98 4.19
C ASP A 219 20.14 2.77 4.48
N GLU A 220 20.85 1.70 4.90
CA GLU A 220 20.45 0.61 5.81
C GLU A 220 19.39 -0.41 5.34
#